data_AF-A0A090WXV7-F1
#
_entry.id   AF-A0A090WXV7-F1
#
_cell.length_a   1.000
_cell.length_b   1.000
_cell.length_c   1.000
_cell.angle_alpha   90.00
_cell.angle_beta   90.00
_cell.angle_gamma   90.00
#
_symmetry.space_group_name_H-M   'P 1'
#
loop_
_entity.id
_entity.type
_entity.pdbx_description
1 polymer ?
#
loop_
_entity_poly.entity_id
_entity_poly.type
_entity_poly.pdbx_seq_one_letter_code
_entity_poly.pdbx_strand_id
1 'polypeptide(L)'
;MDNRKYNILFHTHTVSGIVISVVLYVIFFAGSFSFFRDEIVNWERNESVEVTNDIQLDFNKTLDSLNAQYNLYGRDIEIKKGRIEQRISVSIGASKDTLATDAEKATKFFHLDTKNYAQSTYVESYSLGEFLYRLHFLTQIPYPVGYYLSGFIALFFLFAIITGGFGALEKDCVQFFRVQTFKKAKNIMDRCSYCFRNDRFTISVCLCCNWCLFYD
;
A
#
# COMPACT_ATOMS: atom_id res chain seq x y z
N MET A 1 -40.37 -18.02 18.93
CA MET A 1 -39.36 -18.48 17.95
C MET A 1 -38.72 -19.74 18.53
N ASP A 2 -38.62 -20.82 17.77
CA ASP A 2 -38.13 -22.13 18.25
C ASP A 2 -36.68 -22.03 18.76
N ASN A 3 -36.36 -22.58 19.94
CA ASN A 3 -35.04 -22.46 20.60
C ASN A 3 -33.89 -22.91 19.69
N ARG A 4 -34.15 -23.92 18.86
CA ARG A 4 -33.21 -24.41 17.83
C ARG A 4 -32.89 -23.33 16.80
N LYS A 5 -33.88 -22.58 16.32
CA LYS A 5 -33.70 -21.51 15.32
C LYS A 5 -32.88 -20.36 15.88
N TYR A 6 -33.11 -19.99 17.15
CA TYR A 6 -32.33 -18.96 17.84
C TYR A 6 -30.85 -19.35 17.93
N ASN A 7 -30.56 -20.58 18.36
CA ASN A 7 -29.18 -21.03 18.52
C ASN A 7 -28.43 -21.07 17.18
N ILE A 8 -29.10 -21.51 16.10
CA ILE A 8 -28.54 -21.50 14.75
C ILE A 8 -28.24 -20.06 14.29
N LEU A 9 -29.18 -19.13 14.45
CA LEU A 9 -28.97 -17.72 14.07
C LEU A 9 -27.83 -17.07 14.84
N PHE A 10 -27.74 -17.32 16.16
CA PHE A 10 -26.69 -16.78 17.00
C PHE A 10 -25.30 -17.30 16.60
N HIS A 11 -25.15 -18.62 16.47
CA HIS A 11 -23.89 -19.22 16.03
C HIS A 11 -23.51 -18.76 14.63
N THR A 12 -24.48 -18.64 13.72
CA THR A 12 -24.24 -18.14 12.37
C THR A 12 -23.76 -16.69 12.40
N HIS A 13 -24.41 -15.83 13.19
CA HIS A 13 -24.01 -14.43 13.35
C HIS A 13 -22.58 -14.29 13.86
N THR A 14 -22.23 -14.97 14.96
CA THR A 14 -20.87 -14.89 15.54
C THR A 14 -19.81 -15.43 14.59
N VAL A 15 -20.03 -16.61 13.99
CA VAL A 15 -19.06 -17.22 13.07
C VAL A 15 -18.93 -16.38 11.79
N SER A 16 -20.06 -15.93 11.21
CA SER A 16 -20.04 -15.08 10.02
C SER A 16 -19.34 -13.74 10.29
N GLY A 17 -19.53 -13.15 11.47
CA GLY A 17 -18.89 -11.90 11.85
C GLY A 17 -17.37 -12.05 11.89
N ILE A 18 -16.87 -13.09 12.58
CA ILE A 18 -15.43 -13.37 12.66
C ILE A 18 -14.83 -13.60 11.26
N VAL A 19 -15.47 -14.43 10.44
CA VAL A 19 -14.98 -14.73 9.07
C VAL A 19 -14.92 -13.46 8.22
N ILE A 20 -15.98 -12.67 8.20
CA ILE A 20 -16.04 -11.42 7.43
C ILE A 20 -14.99 -10.42 7.92
N SER A 21 -14.81 -10.28 9.23
CA SER A 21 -13.78 -9.40 9.81
C SER A 21 -12.35 -9.83 9.43
N VAL A 22 -12.05 -11.13 9.44
CA VAL A 22 -10.72 -11.63 9.03
C VAL A 22 -10.46 -11.34 7.55
N VAL A 23 -11.44 -11.58 6.68
CA VAL A 23 -11.29 -11.30 5.24
C VAL A 23 -11.11 -9.79 5.00
N LEU A 24 -11.92 -8.94 5.66
CA LEU A 24 -11.77 -7.49 5.61
C LEU A 24 -10.37 -7.05 6.04
N TYR A 25 -9.87 -7.60 7.14
CA TYR A 25 -8.52 -7.31 7.63
C TYR A 25 -7.46 -7.64 6.57
N VAL A 26 -7.51 -8.83 5.97
CA VAL A 26 -6.52 -9.26 4.96
C VAL A 26 -6.55 -8.35 3.73
N ILE A 27 -7.74 -8.05 3.18
CA ILE A 27 -7.88 -7.18 2.02
C ILE A 27 -7.34 -5.78 2.32
N PHE A 28 -7.69 -5.20 3.48
CA PHE A 28 -7.25 -3.87 3.86
C PHE A 28 -5.74 -3.81 4.11
N PHE A 29 -5.23 -4.78 4.86
CA PHE A 29 -3.80 -4.93 5.13
C PHE A 29 -3.02 -5.03 3.82
N ALA A 30 -3.36 -5.98 2.95
CA ALA A 30 -2.70 -6.15 1.66
C ALA A 30 -2.85 -4.90 0.77
N GLY A 31 -4.00 -4.21 0.84
CA GLY A 31 -4.25 -2.98 0.10
C GLY A 31 -3.31 -1.84 0.48
N SER A 32 -3.06 -1.66 1.79
CA SER A 32 -2.14 -0.60 2.27
C SER A 32 -0.71 -0.77 1.74
N PHE A 33 -0.20 -2.01 1.70
CA PHE A 33 1.12 -2.31 1.13
C PHE A 33 1.13 -2.31 -0.40
N SER A 34 0.01 -2.62 -1.04
CA SER A 34 -0.11 -2.60 -2.51
C SER A 34 0.13 -1.20 -3.11
N PHE A 35 -0.06 -0.13 -2.34
CA PHE A 35 0.28 1.23 -2.76
C PHE A 35 1.80 1.41 -2.96
N PHE A 36 2.61 0.78 -2.12
CA PHE A 36 4.07 0.81 -2.19
C PHE A 36 4.64 -0.39 -2.94
N ARG A 37 3.81 -1.05 -3.76
CA ARG A 37 4.19 -2.27 -4.47
C ARG A 37 5.52 -2.09 -5.21
N ASP A 38 5.64 -1.07 -6.05
CA ASP A 38 6.82 -0.85 -6.90
C ASP A 38 8.09 -0.67 -6.04
N GLU A 39 7.97 0.08 -4.94
CA GLU A 39 9.07 0.27 -3.99
C GLU A 39 9.46 -1.02 -3.27
N ILE A 40 8.49 -1.83 -2.86
CA ILE A 40 8.73 -3.14 -2.26
C ILE A 40 9.47 -4.05 -3.25
N VAL A 41 9.06 -4.07 -4.52
CA VAL A 41 9.73 -4.87 -5.56
C VAL A 41 11.18 -4.42 -5.75
N ASN A 42 11.41 -3.11 -5.82
CA ASN A 42 12.75 -2.54 -5.97
C ASN A 42 13.62 -2.87 -4.74
N TRP A 43 13.07 -2.77 -3.53
CA TRP A 43 13.76 -3.15 -2.29
C TRP A 43 14.10 -4.64 -2.23
N GLU A 44 13.16 -5.51 -2.58
CA GLU A 44 13.35 -6.96 -2.59
C GLU A 44 14.50 -7.36 -3.53
N ARG A 45 14.63 -6.67 -4.66
CA ARG A 45 15.66 -6.94 -5.67
C ARG A 45 16.95 -6.14 -5.45
N ASN A 46 17.00 -5.26 -4.44
CA ASN A 46 18.10 -4.30 -4.23
C ASN A 46 18.38 -3.44 -5.49
N GLU A 47 17.32 -3.04 -6.18
CA GLU A 47 17.35 -2.23 -7.40
C GLU A 47 16.99 -0.77 -7.03
N SER A 48 17.84 0.20 -7.39
CA SER A 48 17.54 1.64 -7.22
C SER A 48 17.11 2.26 -8.54
N VAL A 49 15.88 2.79 -8.58
CA VAL A 49 15.24 3.32 -9.80
C VAL A 49 14.87 4.79 -9.56
N GLU A 50 15.08 5.63 -10.58
CA GLU A 50 14.58 6.99 -10.54
C GLU A 50 13.06 7.01 -10.75
N VAL A 51 12.36 7.82 -9.95
CA VAL A 51 10.91 8.01 -10.03
C VAL A 51 10.58 8.90 -11.24
N THR A 52 10.70 8.30 -12.43
CA THR A 52 10.35 8.93 -13.71
C THR A 52 9.42 8.02 -14.51
N ASN A 53 8.55 8.62 -15.32
CA ASN A 53 7.73 7.88 -16.29
C ASN A 53 8.52 7.54 -17.55
N ASP A 54 9.70 8.14 -17.74
CA ASP A 54 10.52 7.93 -18.92
C ASP A 54 11.19 6.55 -18.90
N ILE A 55 11.30 5.96 -20.08
CA ILE A 55 12.07 4.74 -20.29
C ILE A 55 13.55 5.12 -20.37
N GLN A 56 14.24 5.05 -19.23
CA GLN A 56 15.69 5.21 -19.19
C GLN A 56 16.36 3.91 -19.64
N LEU A 57 16.60 3.80 -20.95
CA LEU A 57 17.18 2.63 -21.60
C LEU A 57 17.98 3.07 -22.83
N ASP A 58 19.15 2.48 -23.04
CA ASP A 58 19.85 2.58 -24.33
C ASP A 58 19.19 1.63 -25.34
N PHE A 59 18.30 2.20 -26.18
CA PHE A 59 17.53 1.44 -27.16
C PHE A 59 18.42 0.74 -28.18
N ASN A 60 19.53 1.35 -28.61
CA ASN A 60 20.42 0.76 -29.60
C ASN A 60 21.05 -0.52 -29.05
N LYS A 61 21.67 -0.44 -27.86
CA LYS A 61 22.26 -1.62 -27.19
C LYS A 61 21.23 -2.69 -26.87
N THR A 62 20.03 -2.27 -26.48
CA THR A 62 18.93 -3.21 -26.19
C THR A 62 18.55 -3.98 -27.43
N LEU A 63 18.30 -3.28 -28.55
CA LEU A 63 17.93 -3.91 -29.80
C LEU A 63 19.05 -4.80 -30.33
N ASP A 64 20.31 -4.39 -30.20
CA ASP A 64 21.47 -5.21 -30.58
C ASP A 64 21.52 -6.51 -29.76
N SER A 65 21.35 -6.42 -28.43
CA SER A 65 21.31 -7.59 -27.54
C SER A 65 20.12 -8.51 -27.84
N LEU A 66 18.96 -7.95 -28.15
CA LEU A 66 17.77 -8.73 -28.50
C LEU A 66 17.92 -9.39 -29.88
N ASN A 67 18.54 -8.70 -30.84
CA ASN A 67 18.80 -9.23 -32.18
C ASN A 67 19.76 -10.41 -32.15
N ALA A 68 20.79 -10.36 -31.30
CA ALA A 68 21.73 -11.46 -31.13
C ALA A 68 21.06 -12.75 -30.63
N GLN A 69 19.95 -12.65 -29.90
CA GLN A 69 19.28 -13.82 -29.29
C GLN A 69 18.05 -14.30 -30.05
N TYR A 70 17.28 -13.40 -30.67
CA TYR A 70 15.92 -13.72 -31.14
C TYR A 70 15.65 -13.40 -32.61
N ASN A 71 16.64 -12.93 -33.38
CA ASN A 71 16.50 -12.49 -34.77
C ASN A 71 15.29 -11.55 -34.96
N LEU A 72 15.50 -10.24 -34.87
CA LEU A 72 14.40 -9.27 -34.87
C LEU A 72 13.80 -9.02 -36.25
N TYR A 73 14.36 -9.61 -37.31
CA TYR A 73 13.90 -9.37 -38.67
C TYR A 73 12.44 -9.78 -38.86
N GLY A 74 11.61 -8.84 -39.32
CA GLY A 74 10.19 -9.08 -39.58
C GLY A 74 9.33 -9.27 -38.32
N ARG A 75 9.81 -8.86 -37.14
CA ARG A 75 9.10 -8.96 -35.86
C ARG A 75 8.72 -7.59 -35.33
N ASP A 76 7.57 -7.51 -34.69
CA ASP A 76 7.16 -6.32 -33.94
C ASP A 76 7.70 -6.43 -32.51
N ILE A 77 8.29 -5.36 -32.00
CA ILE A 77 8.84 -5.30 -30.64
C ILE A 77 8.09 -4.23 -29.88
N GLU A 78 7.59 -4.60 -28.70
CA GLU A 78 6.90 -3.70 -27.81
C GLU A 78 7.66 -3.66 -26.48
N ILE A 79 8.17 -2.47 -26.14
CA ILE A 79 8.83 -2.20 -24.87
C ILE A 79 7.89 -1.32 -24.05
N LYS A 80 7.44 -1.83 -22.90
CA LYS A 80 6.49 -1.16 -22.02
C LYS A 80 7.09 -0.97 -20.63
N LYS A 81 7.08 0.28 -20.17
CA LYS A 81 7.26 0.62 -18.76
C LYS A 81 5.87 0.80 -18.13
N GLY A 82 5.42 -0.22 -17.40
CA GLY A 82 4.12 -0.21 -16.73
C GLY A 82 4.18 0.18 -15.25
N ARG A 83 5.39 0.17 -14.66
CA ARG A 83 5.65 0.37 -13.23
C ARG A 83 6.98 1.09 -13.05
N ILE A 84 7.19 1.68 -11.88
CA ILE A 84 8.45 2.33 -11.51
C ILE A 84 9.42 1.26 -11.00
N GLU A 85 9.75 0.31 -11.88
CA GLU A 85 10.69 -0.79 -11.63
C GLU A 85 11.89 -0.69 -12.58
N GLN A 86 13.04 -1.27 -12.20
CA GLN A 86 14.22 -1.34 -13.08
C GLN A 86 13.95 -2.26 -14.28
N ARG A 87 13.09 -3.27 -14.08
CA ARG A 87 12.76 -4.25 -15.09
C ARG A 87 11.56 -3.79 -15.91
N ILE A 88 11.74 -3.73 -17.22
CA ILE A 88 10.70 -3.34 -18.17
C ILE A 88 10.14 -4.57 -18.88
N SER A 89 8.88 -4.51 -19.28
CA SER A 89 8.26 -5.63 -19.98
C SER A 89 8.54 -5.51 -21.48
N VAL A 90 9.09 -6.57 -22.06
CA VAL A 90 9.37 -6.66 -23.50
C VAL A 90 8.54 -7.79 -24.09
N SER A 91 7.78 -7.46 -25.12
CA SER A 91 7.02 -8.42 -25.92
C SER A 91 7.56 -8.41 -27.35
N ILE A 92 7.91 -9.59 -27.85
CA ILE A 92 8.34 -9.77 -29.23
C ILE A 92 7.27 -10.59 -29.95
N GLY A 93 6.68 -10.00 -30.98
CA GLY A 93 5.66 -10.62 -31.82
C GLY A 93 6.19 -11.81 -32.63
N ALA A 94 5.28 -12.59 -33.20
CA ALA A 94 5.61 -13.65 -34.14
C ALA A 94 6.32 -13.07 -35.38
N SER A 95 7.34 -13.78 -35.89
CA SER A 95 7.95 -13.41 -37.16
C SER A 95 6.95 -13.51 -38.31
N LYS A 96 6.92 -12.46 -39.14
CA LYS A 96 6.09 -12.37 -40.35
C LYS A 96 6.77 -13.02 -41.58
N ASP A 97 7.98 -13.55 -41.42
CA ASP A 97 8.68 -14.24 -42.49
C ASP A 97 8.13 -15.66 -42.68
N THR A 98 7.79 -15.99 -43.92
CA THR A 98 7.36 -17.32 -44.37
C THR A 98 8.43 -18.39 -44.15
N LEU A 99 9.71 -18.02 -44.18
CA LEU A 99 10.85 -18.93 -44.01
C LEU A 99 11.26 -19.12 -42.55
N ALA A 100 10.63 -18.41 -41.61
CA ALA A 100 10.96 -18.48 -40.19
C ALA A 100 10.64 -19.86 -39.59
N THR A 101 11.47 -20.29 -38.65
CA THR A 101 11.27 -21.51 -37.88
C THR A 101 10.03 -21.40 -36.98
N ASP A 102 9.44 -22.54 -36.58
CA ASP A 102 8.25 -22.53 -35.71
C ASP A 102 8.53 -21.89 -34.34
N ALA A 103 9.79 -21.92 -33.88
CA ALA A 103 10.22 -21.23 -32.66
C ALA A 103 10.20 -19.70 -32.80
N GLU A 104 10.51 -19.17 -33.99
CA GLU A 104 10.49 -17.72 -34.31
C GLU A 104 9.07 -17.19 -34.56
N LYS A 105 8.12 -18.08 -34.89
CA LYS A 105 6.69 -17.77 -35.01
C LYS A 105 5.99 -17.67 -33.65
N ALA A 106 6.65 -18.04 -32.56
CA ALA A 106 6.10 -17.89 -31.21
C ALA A 106 6.31 -16.47 -30.66
N THR A 107 5.26 -15.90 -30.09
CA THR A 107 5.36 -14.66 -29.29
C THR A 107 6.18 -14.91 -28.03
N LYS A 108 7.07 -13.99 -27.68
CA LYS A 108 7.88 -14.05 -26.46
C LYS A 108 7.56 -12.86 -25.58
N PHE A 109 7.31 -13.13 -24.29
CA PHE A 109 7.12 -12.11 -23.27
C PHE A 109 8.09 -12.36 -22.12
N PHE A 110 8.86 -11.34 -21.75
CA PHE A 110 9.80 -11.40 -20.64
C PHE A 110 10.05 -10.01 -20.05
N HIS A 111 10.64 -9.99 -18.87
CA HIS A 111 11.09 -8.78 -18.21
C HIS A 111 12.60 -8.58 -18.45
N LEU A 112 12.97 -7.42 -18.97
CA LEU A 112 14.35 -7.05 -19.27
C LEU A 112 14.86 -6.06 -18.22
N ASP A 113 16.04 -6.32 -17.67
CA ASP A 113 16.77 -5.37 -16.83
C ASP A 113 17.38 -4.24 -17.67
N THR A 114 17.11 -2.97 -17.31
CA THR A 114 17.59 -1.80 -18.08
C THR A 114 19.10 -1.56 -18.00
N LYS A 115 19.80 -2.11 -17.01
CA LYS A 115 21.25 -1.92 -16.79
C LYS A 115 22.06 -3.09 -17.35
N ASN A 116 21.65 -4.31 -17.03
CA ASN A 116 22.41 -5.52 -17.35
C ASN A 116 21.89 -6.29 -18.57
N TYR A 117 20.73 -5.90 -19.12
CA TYR A 117 20.04 -6.60 -20.22
C TYR A 117 19.72 -8.06 -19.92
N ALA A 118 19.72 -8.44 -18.64
CA ALA A 118 19.32 -9.76 -18.18
C ALA A 118 17.82 -9.95 -18.41
N GLN A 119 17.45 -11.11 -18.92
CA GLN A 119 16.05 -11.48 -19.14
C GLN A 119 15.57 -12.33 -17.97
N SER A 120 14.35 -12.03 -17.53
CA SER A 120 13.66 -12.81 -16.51
C SER A 120 12.26 -13.15 -16.98
N THR A 121 11.86 -14.38 -16.73
CA THR A 121 10.49 -14.84 -17.00
C THR A 121 9.52 -14.25 -15.97
N TYR A 122 8.22 -14.36 -16.27
CA TYR A 122 7.18 -13.93 -15.33
C TYR A 122 7.35 -14.56 -13.92
N VAL A 123 7.67 -15.85 -13.87
CA VAL A 123 7.83 -16.60 -12.61
C VAL A 123 9.05 -16.12 -11.83
N GLU A 124 10.18 -15.89 -12.51
CA GLU A 124 11.40 -15.39 -11.87
C GLU A 124 11.28 -13.94 -11.41
N SER A 125 10.45 -13.14 -12.09
CA SER A 125 10.17 -11.77 -11.72
C SER A 125 9.11 -11.63 -10.62
N TYR A 126 8.48 -12.73 -10.19
CA TYR A 126 7.42 -12.69 -9.19
C TYR A 126 7.97 -12.23 -7.84
N SER A 127 7.35 -11.20 -7.26
CA SER A 127 7.82 -10.52 -6.06
C SER A 127 6.75 -10.46 -4.97
N LEU A 128 7.16 -10.13 -3.75
CA LEU A 128 6.26 -9.92 -2.61
C LEU A 128 5.23 -8.81 -2.90
N GLY A 129 5.66 -7.74 -3.59
CA GLY A 129 4.76 -6.65 -3.98
C GLY A 129 3.62 -7.12 -4.91
N GLU A 130 3.93 -7.96 -5.90
CA GLU A 130 2.90 -8.58 -6.78
C GLU A 130 1.99 -9.52 -5.99
N PHE A 131 2.53 -10.28 -5.04
CA PHE A 131 1.72 -11.14 -4.17
C PHE A 131 0.70 -10.35 -3.34
N LEU A 132 1.14 -9.28 -2.67
CA LEU A 132 0.27 -8.43 -1.85
C LEU A 132 -0.82 -7.77 -2.70
N TYR A 133 -0.47 -7.31 -3.90
CA TYR A 133 -1.43 -6.79 -4.87
C TYR A 133 -2.47 -7.84 -5.26
N ARG A 134 -2.04 -9.07 -5.55
CA ARG A 134 -2.95 -10.17 -5.91
C ARG A 134 -3.85 -10.57 -4.74
N LEU A 135 -3.32 -10.58 -3.53
CA LEU A 135 -4.03 -10.90 -2.30
C LEU A 135 -5.10 -9.84 -1.96
N HIS A 136 -4.83 -8.56 -2.21
CA HIS A 136 -5.80 -7.48 -2.03
C HIS A 136 -7.08 -7.69 -2.86
N PHE A 137 -6.91 -8.11 -4.12
CA PHE A 137 -8.03 -8.43 -5.01
C PHE A 137 -8.51 -9.89 -4.95
N LEU A 138 -7.97 -10.69 -4.01
CA LEU A 138 -8.26 -12.13 -3.88
C LEU A 138 -8.14 -12.92 -5.20
N THR A 139 -7.19 -12.53 -6.04
CA THR A 139 -7.00 -13.06 -7.41
C THR A 139 -6.33 -14.44 -7.46
N GLN A 140 -6.03 -15.02 -6.30
CA GLN A 140 -5.70 -16.45 -6.18
C GLN A 140 -6.89 -17.33 -6.56
N ILE A 141 -8.11 -16.80 -6.46
CA ILE A 141 -9.34 -17.43 -6.94
C ILE A 141 -9.44 -17.20 -8.46
N PRO A 142 -9.90 -18.18 -9.26
CA PRO A 142 -10.04 -18.03 -10.71
C PRO A 142 -10.76 -16.75 -11.11
N TYR A 143 -10.20 -16.08 -12.12
CA TYR A 143 -10.78 -14.90 -12.72
C TYR A 143 -12.20 -15.19 -13.23
N PRO A 144 -13.21 -14.35 -12.96
CA PRO A 144 -13.16 -13.00 -12.35
C PRO A 144 -13.63 -12.94 -10.87
N VAL A 145 -13.82 -14.07 -10.20
CA VAL A 145 -14.59 -14.15 -8.94
C VAL A 145 -13.96 -13.32 -7.81
N GLY A 146 -12.62 -13.35 -7.68
CA GLY A 146 -11.90 -12.59 -6.64
C GLY A 146 -12.20 -11.09 -6.67
N TYR A 147 -12.19 -10.49 -7.87
CA TYR A 147 -12.46 -9.06 -8.06
C TYR A 147 -13.87 -8.66 -7.64
N TYR A 148 -14.88 -9.48 -7.96
CA TYR A 148 -16.26 -9.21 -7.53
C TYR A 148 -16.41 -9.32 -6.02
N LEU A 149 -15.74 -10.30 -5.40
CA LEU A 149 -15.79 -10.49 -3.96
C LEU A 149 -15.12 -9.33 -3.22
N SER A 150 -13.92 -8.89 -3.64
CA SER A 150 -13.24 -7.75 -3.01
C SER A 150 -14.03 -6.46 -3.18
N GLY A 151 -14.63 -6.23 -4.35
CA GLY A 151 -15.51 -5.09 -4.61
C GLY A 151 -16.77 -5.08 -3.74
N PHE A 152 -17.42 -6.24 -3.59
CA PHE A 152 -18.60 -6.37 -2.72
C PHE A 152 -18.25 -6.08 -1.25
N ILE A 153 -17.13 -6.60 -0.77
CA ILE A 153 -16.64 -6.35 0.60
C ILE A 153 -16.29 -4.87 0.81
N ALA A 154 -15.72 -4.21 -0.20
CA ALA A 154 -15.38 -2.78 -0.14
C ALA A 154 -16.62 -1.88 0.09
N LEU A 155 -17.82 -2.29 -0.37
CA LEU A 155 -19.06 -1.54 -0.10
C LEU A 155 -19.43 -1.54 1.39
N PHE A 156 -19.25 -2.67 2.09
CA PHE A 156 -19.49 -2.75 3.53
C PHE A 156 -18.46 -1.92 4.30
N PHE A 157 -17.22 -1.90 3.83
CA PHE A 157 -16.17 -1.06 4.42
C PHE A 157 -16.46 0.43 4.22
N LEU A 158 -16.90 0.84 3.03
CA LEU A 158 -17.34 2.21 2.77
C LEU A 158 -18.48 2.62 3.70
N PHE A 159 -19.48 1.75 3.87
CA PHE A 159 -20.58 1.99 4.81
C PHE A 159 -20.09 2.11 6.26
N ALA A 160 -19.15 1.27 6.68
CA ALA A 160 -18.55 1.31 8.01
C ALA A 160 -17.75 2.62 8.24
N ILE A 161 -17.02 3.11 7.24
CA ILE A 161 -16.32 4.40 7.33
C ILE A 161 -17.32 5.55 7.42
N ILE A 162 -18.35 5.57 6.58
CA ILE A 162 -19.35 6.65 6.59
C ILE A 162 -20.05 6.69 7.94
N THR A 163 -20.63 5.58 8.38
CA THR A 163 -21.38 5.51 9.64
C THR A 163 -20.49 5.71 10.87
N GLY A 164 -19.29 5.11 10.89
CA GLY A 164 -18.32 5.28 11.96
C GLY A 164 -17.73 6.69 12.01
N GLY A 165 -17.42 7.28 10.86
CA GLY A 165 -16.89 8.63 10.73
C GLY A 165 -17.88 9.70 11.22
N PHE A 166 -19.15 9.63 10.78
CA PHE A 166 -20.19 10.55 11.27
C PHE A 166 -20.36 10.46 12.79
N GLY A 167 -20.44 9.25 13.36
CA GLY A 167 -20.60 9.06 14.81
C GLY A 167 -19.35 9.43 15.65
N ALA A 168 -18.15 9.33 15.08
CA ALA A 168 -16.90 9.71 15.75
C ALA A 168 -16.68 11.23 15.74
N LEU A 169 -16.92 11.90 14.61
CA LEU A 169 -16.74 13.35 14.46
C LEU A 169 -17.64 14.15 15.43
N GLU A 170 -18.86 13.70 15.67
CA GLU A 170 -19.73 14.33 16.66
C GLU A 170 -19.15 14.25 18.08
N LYS A 171 -18.58 13.11 18.46
CA LYS A 171 -18.03 12.89 19.80
C LYS A 171 -16.69 13.60 19.98
N ASP A 172 -15.82 13.57 18.98
CA ASP A 172 -14.50 14.21 19.02
C ASP A 172 -14.63 15.74 19.05
N CYS A 173 -15.54 16.33 18.26
CA CYS A 173 -15.86 17.76 18.36
C CYS A 173 -16.35 18.12 19.78
N VAL A 174 -17.31 17.38 20.32
CA VAL A 174 -17.86 17.65 21.66
C VAL A 174 -16.80 17.49 22.75
N GLN A 175 -15.90 16.52 22.63
CA GLN A 175 -14.87 16.26 23.63
C GLN A 175 -13.70 17.26 23.55
N PHE A 176 -13.33 17.71 22.34
CA PHE A 176 -12.39 18.81 22.12
C PHE A 176 -12.90 20.13 22.73
N PHE A 177 -14.18 20.48 22.54
CA PHE A 177 -14.78 21.67 23.17
C PHE A 177 -14.97 21.54 24.68
N ARG A 178 -15.09 20.31 25.21
CA ARG A 178 -15.21 20.05 26.67
C ARG A 178 -13.86 20.12 27.41
N VAL A 179 -12.73 19.91 26.72
CA VAL A 179 -11.39 19.95 27.34
C VAL A 179 -10.84 21.37 27.50
N GLN A 180 -11.33 22.36 26.73
CA GLN A 180 -10.79 23.73 26.80
C GLN A 180 -11.53 24.69 27.74
N THR A 181 -12.74 24.40 28.23
CA THR A 181 -13.57 25.45 28.88
C THR A 181 -13.68 25.44 30.40
N PHE A 182 -13.38 24.36 31.16
CA PHE A 182 -13.70 24.40 32.61
C PHE A 182 -12.75 23.71 33.61
N LYS A 183 -11.52 23.32 33.25
CA LYS A 183 -10.57 22.74 34.24
C LYS A 183 -9.50 23.71 34.78
N LYS A 184 -9.31 24.89 34.16
CA LYS A 184 -8.26 25.86 34.60
C LYS A 184 -8.73 26.96 35.54
N ALA A 185 -10.04 27.21 35.66
CA ALA A 185 -10.54 28.37 36.42
C ALA A 185 -10.59 28.17 37.95
N LYS A 186 -10.43 26.95 38.48
CA LYS A 186 -10.56 26.69 39.92
C LYS A 186 -9.23 26.50 40.66
N ASN A 187 -8.13 26.19 39.97
CA ASN A 187 -6.86 25.79 40.64
C ASN A 187 -5.77 26.89 40.65
N ILE A 188 -6.07 28.09 40.14
CA ILE A 188 -5.16 29.24 40.08
C ILE A 188 -5.39 30.21 41.24
N MET A 189 -6.63 30.33 41.75
CA MET A 189 -6.94 31.28 42.83
C MET A 189 -6.48 30.81 44.22
N ASP A 190 -6.43 29.50 44.46
CA ASP A 190 -6.06 28.94 45.78
C ASP A 190 -4.53 28.87 46.02
N ARG A 191 -3.72 29.14 45.00
CA ARG A 191 -2.26 28.93 45.05
C ARG A 191 -1.43 30.21 45.21
N CYS A 192 -2.08 31.37 45.39
CA CYS A 192 -1.43 32.68 45.45
C CYS A 192 -1.36 33.29 46.87
N SER A 193 -1.87 32.60 47.91
CA SER A 193 -1.92 33.15 49.28
C SER A 193 -0.75 32.77 50.19
N TYR A 194 0.27 32.03 49.71
CA TYR A 194 1.40 31.61 50.53
C TYR A 194 2.74 31.89 49.86
N CYS A 195 3.15 33.16 49.80
CA CYS A 195 4.57 33.51 49.77
C CYS A 195 4.79 35.01 50.04
N PHE A 196 4.64 35.43 51.29
CA PHE A 196 5.20 36.70 51.78
C PHE A 196 5.65 36.54 53.23
N ARG A 197 6.91 36.11 53.44
CA ARG A 197 7.73 36.62 54.55
C ARG A 197 9.20 36.18 54.52
N ASN A 198 10.04 37.22 54.49
CA ASN A 198 11.18 37.48 55.38
C ASN A 198 12.62 37.19 54.91
N ASP A 199 13.30 38.30 54.61
CA ASP A 199 14.61 38.77 55.07
C ASP A 199 15.78 37.79 55.31
N ARG A 200 16.84 38.10 54.55
CA ARG A 200 18.25 37.68 54.66
C ARG A 200 18.61 36.30 54.10
N PHE A 201 19.54 36.35 53.14
CA PHE A 201 20.29 35.27 52.49
C PHE A 201 19.60 34.51 51.33
N THR A 202 20.16 34.81 50.15
CA THR A 202 20.45 34.02 48.95
C THR A 202 19.82 32.63 48.75
N ILE A 203 19.34 32.44 47.51
CA ILE A 203 18.87 31.21 46.82
C ILE A 203 17.37 30.95 46.98
N SER A 204 16.60 31.41 45.98
CA SER A 204 15.29 30.87 45.67
C SER A 204 15.38 30.23 44.28
N VAL A 205 15.37 28.90 44.25
CA VAL A 205 15.25 28.11 43.02
C VAL A 205 13.82 28.25 42.53
N CYS A 206 13.63 29.10 41.53
CA CYS A 206 12.41 29.13 40.74
C CYS A 206 12.52 28.00 39.70
N LEU A 207 11.98 26.82 40.02
CA LEU A 207 11.87 25.71 39.08
C LEU A 207 10.68 25.98 38.14
N CYS A 208 10.89 26.94 37.25
CA CYS A 208 10.05 27.20 36.09
C CYS A 208 10.83 26.71 34.87
N CYS A 209 10.67 25.44 34.50
CA CYS A 209 11.24 24.83 33.30
C CYS A 209 10.52 23.49 33.09
N ASN A 210 10.19 23.02 31.89
CA ASN A 210 10.62 23.46 30.56
C ASN A 210 9.72 22.80 29.50
N TRP A 211 9.85 23.26 28.25
CA TRP A 211 9.41 22.64 26.99
C TRP A 211 8.03 22.98 26.42
N CYS A 212 7.93 24.25 25.96
CA CYS A 212 7.34 24.57 24.67
C CYS A 212 8.39 24.37 23.57
N LEU A 213 7.99 23.73 22.47
CA LEU A 213 8.76 23.56 21.25
C LEU A 213 8.83 24.87 20.45
N PHE A 214 10.03 25.12 19.91
CA PHE A 214 10.39 25.86 18.70
C PHE A 214 9.23 26.30 17.78
N TYR A 215 9.09 27.61 17.59
CA TYR A 215 8.95 28.25 16.28
C TYR A 215 9.31 29.74 16.45
N ASP A 216 10.36 30.17 15.73
CA ASP A 216 10.99 31.51 15.62
C ASP A 216 10.79 32.57 16.73
#